data_AF-A0A5C2RW11-F1
#
_entry.id   AF-A0A5C2RW11-F1
#
_cell.length_a   1.000
_cell.length_b   1.000
_cell.length_c   1.000
_cell.angle_alpha   90.00
_cell.angle_beta   90.00
_cell.angle_gamma   90.00
#
_symmetry.space_group_name_H-M   'P 1'
#
loop_
_entity.id
_entity.type
_entity.pdbx_description
1 polymer ?
#
loop_
_entity_poly.entity_id
_entity_poly.type
_entity_poly.pdbx_seq_one_letter_code
_entity_poly.pdbx_strand_id
1 'polypeptide(L)'
;LRWVPGHQDIAGNEQADCEAKLAAAGDSSSIRLLPPALRQPLPVSLAKAKQVYNKELEQRAAERWRASARGRKFQRVDPAIPSSRY
;
A
#
# COMPACT_ATOMS: atom_id res chain seq x y z
N LEU A 1 10.37 27.64 -8.89
CA LEU A 1 10.52 26.19 -9.12
C LEU A 1 11.30 25.99 -10.41
N ARG A 2 12.31 25.11 -10.40
CA ARG A 2 13.15 24.81 -11.56
C ARG A 2 13.16 23.29 -11.75
N TRP A 3 12.76 22.84 -12.92
CA TRP A 3 12.79 21.41 -13.25
C TRP A 3 14.23 21.01 -13.58
N VAL A 4 14.62 19.87 -13.03
CA VAL A 4 15.98 19.31 -13.17
C VAL A 4 15.83 17.90 -13.73
N PRO A 5 16.64 17.50 -14.73
CA PRO A 5 16.58 16.15 -15.27
C PRO A 5 17.00 15.14 -14.21
N GLY A 6 16.26 14.04 -14.09
CA GLY A 6 16.60 12.92 -13.21
C GLY A 6 17.73 12.07 -13.79
N HIS A 7 18.47 11.37 -12.91
CA HIS A 7 19.56 10.46 -13.29
C HIS A 7 20.67 11.12 -14.12
N GLN A 8 21.00 12.38 -13.80
CA GLN A 8 22.10 13.13 -14.43
C GLN A 8 23.22 13.42 -13.43
N ASP A 9 23.32 12.62 -12.37
CA ASP A 9 24.35 12.74 -11.32
C ASP A 9 24.44 14.15 -10.70
N ILE A 10 23.30 14.85 -10.64
CA ILE A 10 23.23 16.17 -10.02
C ILE A 10 23.25 15.96 -8.51
N ALA A 11 24.39 16.27 -7.89
CA ALA A 11 24.67 15.92 -6.49
C ALA A 11 23.50 16.21 -5.53
N GLY A 12 22.86 17.38 -5.64
CA GLY A 12 21.72 17.73 -4.79
C GLY A 12 20.45 16.92 -5.05
N ASN A 13 20.20 16.51 -6.31
CA ASN A 13 19.09 15.63 -6.66
C ASN A 13 19.33 14.21 -6.15
N GLU A 14 20.54 13.68 -6.35
CA GLU A 14 20.91 12.34 -5.91
C GLU A 14 20.90 12.23 -4.39
N GLN A 15 21.37 13.25 -3.67
CA GLN A 15 21.29 13.28 -2.22
C GLN A 15 19.84 13.30 -1.73
N ALA A 16 18.96 14.09 -2.36
CA ALA A 16 17.55 14.10 -2.04
C ALA A 16 16.87 12.74 -2.30
N ASP A 17 17.22 12.06 -3.40
CA ASP A 17 16.70 10.73 -3.73
C ASP A 17 17.17 9.66 -2.72
N CYS A 18 18.45 9.70 -2.31
CA CYS A 18 18.98 8.83 -1.26
C CYS A 18 18.22 9.01 0.06
N GLU A 19 18.03 10.24 0.53
CA GLU A 19 17.29 10.53 1.76
C GLU A 19 15.81 10.11 1.64
N ALA A 20 15.20 10.31 0.46
CA ALA A 20 13.84 9.85 0.20
C ALA A 20 13.71 8.32 0.27
N LYS A 21 14.70 7.58 -0.23
CA LYS A 21 14.76 6.11 -0.13
C LYS A 21 14.91 5.64 1.31
N LEU A 22 15.77 6.29 2.11
CA LEU A 22 15.93 6.00 3.54
C LEU A 22 14.62 6.24 4.30
N ALA A 23 13.97 7.38 4.05
CA ALA A 23 12.65 7.69 4.62
C ALA A 23 11.58 6.67 4.24
N ALA A 24 11.57 6.20 2.99
CA ALA A 24 10.65 5.15 2.54
C ALA A 24 10.93 3.79 3.20
N ALA A 25 12.17 3.50 3.57
CA ALA A 25 12.55 2.29 4.31
C ALA A 25 12.18 2.36 5.81
N GLY A 26 11.83 3.55 6.32
CA GLY A 26 11.40 3.78 7.69
C GLY A 26 12.36 4.66 8.52
N ASP A 27 13.53 5.00 7.97
CA ASP A 27 14.51 5.86 8.63
C ASP A 27 14.16 7.33 8.40
N SER A 28 13.64 8.00 9.43
CA SER A 28 13.24 9.40 9.35
C SER A 28 14.02 10.26 10.32
N SER A 29 14.34 11.47 9.88
CA SER A 29 14.91 12.50 10.75
C SER A 29 13.93 12.94 11.84
N SER A 30 14.45 13.62 12.86
CA SER A 30 13.60 14.23 13.90
C SER A 30 12.58 15.19 13.28
N ILE A 31 11.34 15.17 13.77
CA ILE A 31 10.23 16.00 13.28
C ILE A 31 10.54 17.51 13.29
N ARG A 32 11.47 17.96 14.16
CA ARG A 32 11.91 19.37 14.23
C ARG A 32 12.77 19.78 13.03
N LEU A 33 13.49 18.83 12.44
CA LEU A 33 14.34 19.03 11.26
C LEU A 33 13.53 18.98 9.96
N LEU A 34 12.34 18.39 10.00
CA LEU A 34 11.45 18.35 8.85
C LEU A 34 10.87 19.74 8.51
N PRO A 35 10.66 20.02 7.21
CA PRO A 35 9.90 21.19 6.77
C PRO A 35 8.51 21.23 7.43
N PRO A 36 7.94 22.41 7.76
CA PRO A 36 6.65 22.52 8.46
C PRO A 36 5.52 21.68 7.87
N ALA A 37 5.47 21.55 6.54
CA ALA A 37 4.48 20.74 5.82
C ALA A 37 4.56 19.23 6.11
N LEU A 38 5.74 18.72 6.48
CA LEU A 38 6.00 17.30 6.78
C LEU A 38 6.04 17.02 8.29
N ARG A 39 5.76 18.02 9.13
CA ARG A 39 5.67 17.84 10.60
C ARG A 39 4.33 17.27 11.04
N GLN A 40 3.37 17.18 10.13
CA GLN A 40 2.08 16.57 10.35
C GLN A 40 1.99 15.25 9.58
N PRO A 41 1.19 14.29 10.06
CA PRO A 41 0.93 13.07 9.31
C PRO A 41 0.43 13.39 7.90
N LEU A 42 1.00 12.71 6.90
CA LEU A 42 0.52 12.85 5.53
C LEU A 42 -0.91 12.31 5.40
N PRO A 43 -1.75 12.93 4.58
CA PRO A 43 -3.09 12.43 4.33
C PRO A 43 -3.03 11.03 3.73
N VAL A 44 -3.94 10.16 4.17
CA VAL A 44 -4.06 8.81 3.62
C VAL A 44 -4.55 8.89 2.18
N SER A 45 -3.86 8.20 1.27
CA SER A 45 -4.32 8.07 -0.10
C SER A 45 -5.70 7.40 -0.16
N LEU A 46 -6.69 8.09 -0.74
CA LEU A 46 -8.05 7.56 -0.91
C LEU A 46 -8.04 6.23 -1.67
N ALA A 47 -7.21 6.10 -2.69
CA ALA A 47 -7.07 4.87 -3.45
C ALA A 47 -6.56 3.72 -2.56
N LYS A 48 -5.56 4.00 -1.71
CA LYS A 48 -5.03 3.00 -0.79
C LYS A 48 -6.06 2.59 0.25
N ALA A 49 -6.83 3.53 0.80
CA ALA A 49 -7.90 3.25 1.74
C ALA A 49 -8.97 2.33 1.13
N LYS A 50 -9.40 2.60 -0.12
CA LYS A 50 -10.32 1.72 -0.86
C LYS A 50 -9.76 0.32 -1.08
N GLN A 51 -8.49 0.20 -1.46
CA GLN A 51 -7.84 -1.12 -1.64
C GLN A 51 -7.83 -1.94 -0.34
N VAL A 52 -7.50 -1.31 0.79
CA VAL A 52 -7.51 -1.98 2.10
C VAL A 52 -8.91 -2.46 2.44
N TYR A 53 -9.91 -1.59 2.29
CA TYR A 53 -11.31 -1.93 2.55
C TYR A 53 -11.83 -3.07 1.66
N ASN A 54 -11.55 -3.03 0.36
CA ASN A 54 -11.94 -4.08 -0.57
C ASN A 54 -11.29 -5.43 -0.22
N LYS A 55 -10.01 -5.41 0.17
CA LYS A 55 -9.31 -6.62 0.61
C LYS A 55 -9.94 -7.23 1.85
N GLU A 56 -10.32 -6.42 2.83
CA GLU A 56 -11.08 -6.89 4.00
C GLU A 56 -12.45 -7.47 3.61
N LEU A 57 -13.13 -6.84 2.65
CA LEU A 57 -14.43 -7.28 2.17
C LEU A 57 -14.34 -8.64 1.46
N GLU A 58 -13.32 -8.83 0.61
CA GLU A 58 -13.03 -10.10 -0.07
C GLU A 58 -12.75 -11.22 0.93
N GLN A 59 -11.96 -10.95 1.98
CA GLN A 59 -11.70 -11.93 3.05
C GLN A 59 -12.99 -12.36 3.75
N ARG A 60 -13.82 -11.39 4.18
CA ARG A 60 -15.11 -11.67 4.82
C ARG A 60 -16.06 -12.42 3.89
N ALA A 61 -16.08 -12.07 2.61
CA ALA A 61 -16.89 -12.75 1.61
C ALA A 61 -16.45 -14.22 1.46
N ALA A 62 -15.14 -14.49 1.39
CA ALA A 62 -14.60 -15.84 1.31
C ALA A 62 -14.93 -16.68 2.56
N GLU A 63 -14.81 -16.11 3.75
CA GLU A 63 -15.19 -16.76 5.01
C GLU A 63 -16.67 -17.12 5.03
N ARG A 64 -17.54 -16.16 4.70
CA ARG A 64 -19.00 -16.39 4.63
C ARG A 64 -19.36 -17.44 3.59
N TRP A 65 -18.70 -17.44 2.43
CA TRP A 65 -18.90 -18.45 1.40
C TRP A 65 -18.57 -19.85 1.92
N ARG A 66 -17.38 -20.04 2.52
CA ARG A 66 -16.95 -21.33 3.10
C ARG A 66 -17.88 -21.79 4.22
N ALA A 67 -18.38 -20.87 5.03
CA ALA A 67 -19.34 -21.16 6.10
C ALA A 67 -20.76 -21.48 5.60
N SER A 68 -21.08 -21.23 4.34
CA SER A 68 -22.41 -21.52 3.79
C SER A 68 -22.60 -23.01 3.47
N ALA A 69 -23.84 -23.48 3.50
CA ALA A 69 -24.17 -24.86 3.13
C ALA A 69 -23.79 -25.17 1.67
N ARG A 70 -23.92 -24.18 0.78
CA ARG A 70 -23.54 -24.29 -0.63
C ARG A 70 -22.01 -24.36 -0.78
N GLY A 71 -21.27 -23.48 -0.11
CA GLY A 71 -19.81 -23.50 -0.11
C GLY A 71 -19.23 -24.83 0.37
N ARG A 72 -19.75 -25.37 1.48
CA ARG A 72 -19.34 -26.71 1.97
C ARG A 72 -19.60 -27.84 0.97
N LYS A 73 -20.72 -27.80 0.24
CA LYS A 73 -21.03 -28.80 -0.80
C LYS A 73 -20.10 -28.62 -2.00
N PHE A 74 -19.87 -27.39 -2.42
CA PHE A 74 -19.06 -27.07 -3.59
C PHE A 74 -17.58 -27.36 -3.38
N GLN A 75 -17.08 -27.22 -2.15
CA GLN A 75 -15.71 -27.57 -1.78
C GLN A 75 -15.38 -29.06 -2.01
N ARG A 76 -16.38 -29.94 -2.06
CA ARG A 76 -16.20 -31.37 -2.41
C ARG A 76 -15.95 -31.57 -3.90
N VAL A 77 -16.41 -30.65 -4.73
CA VAL A 77 -16.26 -30.69 -6.20
C VAL A 77 -14.96 -29.99 -6.60
N ASP A 78 -14.70 -28.82 -6.02
CA ASP A 78 -13.46 -28.07 -6.23
C ASP A 78 -13.00 -27.43 -4.92
N PRO A 79 -11.88 -27.91 -4.33
CA PRO A 79 -11.34 -27.38 -3.09
C PRO A 79 -10.67 -26.00 -3.26
N ALA A 80 -10.39 -25.54 -4.49
CA ALA A 80 -9.78 -24.24 -4.75
C ALA A 80 -10.78 -23.06 -4.66
N ILE A 81 -12.06 -23.35 -4.38
CA ILE A 81 -13.13 -22.35 -4.29
C ILE A 81 -13.31 -21.87 -2.83
N PRO A 82 -13.50 -20.56 -2.58
CA PRO A 82 -13.69 -19.48 -3.55
C PRO A 82 -12.34 -19.06 -4.14
N SER A 83 -12.25 -19.13 -5.47
CA SER A 83 -11.02 -18.85 -6.19
C SER A 83 -10.90 -17.35 -6.47
N SER A 84 -9.68 -16.83 -6.49
CA SER A 84 -9.39 -15.45 -6.94
C SER A 84 -9.30 -15.33 -8.45
N ARG A 85 -9.37 -16.46 -9.18
CA ARG A 85 -9.44 -16.50 -10.63
C ARG A 85 -10.91 -16.42 -11.00
N TYR A 86 -11.40 -15.23 -11.29
CA TYR A 86 -12.54 -14.86 -12.14
C TYR A 86 -13.01 -13.48 -11.70
#